data_AF-A0A8E3B6Z5-F1
#
_entry.id   AF-A0A8E3B6Z5-F1
#
_cell.length_a   1.000
_cell.length_b   1.000
_cell.length_c   1.000
_cell.angle_alpha   90.00
_cell.angle_beta   90.00
_cell.angle_gamma   90.00
#
_symmetry.space_group_name_H-M   'P 1'
#
loop_
_entity.id
_entity.type
_entity.pdbx_description
1 polymer ?
#
loop_
_entity_poly.entity_id
_entity_poly.type
_entity_poly.pdbx_seq_one_letter_code
_entity_poly.pdbx_strand_id
1 'polypeptide(L)'
;MLQERHPLMGHRISPAEGASLVIYDAEDSSRFNLGIAPENLGAASIAFGSELPATIGATTTSGKRQALCLGPDEWQLYAPIAESTAIEAAFAAFYTNCPHSLVDVGHREIGIAIEGQQRALETKPKLIIAGASAYPRAIDFAAFRRISDEVGAYLMVDMAHYAGLVAAGLYPDPLPHAHVVTTTTHKTLRGPRGGMILTNDETLAKKFNSAVFPGNQGGPLMHVIAAKAVAFGEALRPDFKAYAGQVVANARALSETLISGGLDIVSGGTDCHMVLVDLRPKAVKGRDAEQALERAGLTCNKNAIPFDPEKPAVTSGVRLGTSAGTTRGFGEKEFRRIGALILSVVDALAEAGQEGNRAVEENVLAEVRDLCRRFPIYQ
;
A
#
# COMPACT_ATOMS: atom_id res chain seq x y z
N MET A 1 -15.53 -1.80 -23.10
CA MET A 1 -16.77 -2.40 -22.56
C MET A 1 -16.39 -3.23 -21.36
N LEU A 2 -16.98 -2.94 -20.20
CA LEU A 2 -17.26 -3.85 -19.08
C LEU A 2 -17.89 -2.96 -17.99
N GLN A 3 -19.08 -2.44 -18.30
CA GLN A 3 -20.14 -2.47 -17.31
C GLN A 3 -20.56 -3.93 -17.27
N GLU A 4 -20.22 -4.64 -16.21
CA GLU A 4 -21.03 -5.74 -15.70
C GLU A 4 -20.54 -6.11 -14.30
N ARG A 5 -21.35 -5.69 -13.32
CA ARG A 5 -21.67 -6.32 -12.04
C ARG A 5 -20.63 -7.25 -11.42
N HIS A 6 -20.27 -6.90 -10.19
CA HIS A 6 -19.41 -7.65 -9.28
C HIS A 6 -19.64 -9.18 -9.37
N PRO A 7 -18.60 -10.03 -9.55
CA PRO A 7 -18.74 -11.47 -9.80
C PRO A 7 -19.34 -12.28 -8.63
N LEU A 8 -19.74 -11.60 -7.55
CA LEU A 8 -20.37 -12.20 -6.38
C LEU A 8 -21.82 -11.73 -6.19
N MET A 9 -22.31 -10.79 -7.01
CA MET A 9 -23.64 -10.22 -6.87
C MET A 9 -24.73 -11.29 -7.12
N GLY A 10 -25.63 -11.47 -6.15
CA GLY A 10 -26.69 -12.49 -6.20
C GLY A 10 -26.27 -13.88 -5.73
N HIS A 11 -25.00 -14.10 -5.37
CA HIS A 11 -24.57 -15.38 -4.79
C HIS A 11 -25.06 -15.50 -3.35
N ARG A 12 -25.66 -16.65 -3.05
CA ARG A 12 -26.03 -17.08 -1.70
C ARG A 12 -24.92 -17.98 -1.18
N ILE A 13 -24.17 -17.51 -0.18
CA ILE A 13 -23.18 -18.32 0.52
C ILE A 13 -23.89 -18.92 1.73
N SER A 14 -23.93 -20.25 1.82
CA SER A 14 -24.44 -20.95 3.00
C SER A 14 -23.26 -21.27 3.92
N PRO A 15 -23.06 -20.58 5.05
CA PRO A 15 -22.10 -20.99 6.05
C PRO A 15 -22.57 -22.31 6.71
N ALA A 16 -21.64 -23.06 7.31
CA ALA A 16 -22.02 -24.12 8.24
C ALA A 16 -22.91 -23.53 9.35
N GLU A 17 -23.87 -24.30 9.85
CA GLU A 17 -24.90 -23.90 10.85
C GLU A 17 -26.12 -23.14 10.29
N GLY A 18 -26.46 -23.32 9.00
CA GLY A 18 -27.80 -22.98 8.49
C GLY A 18 -28.08 -21.49 8.27
N ALA A 19 -27.06 -20.63 8.38
CA ALA A 19 -27.16 -19.23 7.95
C ALA A 19 -27.14 -19.13 6.41
N SER A 20 -27.58 -18.00 5.86
CA SER A 20 -27.37 -17.68 4.45
C SER A 20 -26.96 -16.23 4.29
N LEU A 21 -25.81 -15.99 3.66
CA LEU A 21 -25.29 -14.67 3.30
C LEU A 21 -25.66 -14.40 1.83
N VAL A 22 -26.32 -13.28 1.55
CA VAL A 22 -26.66 -12.84 0.19
C VAL A 22 -25.85 -11.59 -0.12
N ILE A 23 -25.14 -11.59 -1.24
CA ILE A 23 -24.32 -10.47 -1.69
C ILE A 23 -25.13 -9.61 -2.65
N TYR A 24 -25.22 -8.31 -2.36
CA TYR A 24 -25.93 -7.31 -3.17
C TYR A 24 -25.01 -6.09 -3.42
N ASP A 25 -25.30 -5.34 -4.49
CA ASP A 25 -24.65 -4.05 -4.71
C ASP A 25 -25.02 -3.11 -3.55
N ALA A 26 -24.01 -2.62 -2.84
CA ALA A 26 -24.20 -1.54 -1.89
C ALA A 26 -24.51 -0.26 -2.66
N GLU A 27 -25.55 0.47 -2.26
CA GLU A 27 -25.82 1.78 -2.84
C GLU A 27 -24.68 2.77 -2.52
N ASP A 28 -24.45 3.73 -3.42
CA ASP A 28 -23.51 4.82 -3.20
C ASP A 28 -23.82 5.53 -1.87
N SER A 29 -22.87 5.49 -0.95
CA SER A 29 -23.00 6.07 0.39
C SER A 29 -21.87 7.06 0.68
N SER A 30 -22.22 8.16 1.33
CA SER A 30 -21.26 9.07 1.95
C SER A 30 -20.89 8.53 3.33
N ARG A 31 -19.62 8.71 3.71
CA ARG A 31 -19.12 8.36 5.03
C ARG A 31 -18.60 9.60 5.76
N PHE A 32 -19.09 9.80 6.97
CA PHE A 32 -18.63 10.86 7.86
C PHE A 32 -17.88 10.28 9.04
N ASN A 33 -16.74 10.86 9.39
CA ASN A 33 -16.15 10.66 10.71
C ASN A 33 -16.53 11.84 11.59
N LEU A 34 -17.18 11.54 12.71
CA LEU A 34 -17.74 12.50 13.64
C LEU A 34 -16.96 12.41 14.97
N GLY A 35 -16.34 13.51 15.36
CA GLY A 35 -15.77 13.70 16.69
C GLY A 35 -16.63 14.69 17.49
N ILE A 36 -17.23 14.24 18.59
CA ILE A 36 -18.08 15.06 19.47
C ILE A 36 -17.96 14.61 20.93
N ALA A 37 -18.14 15.53 21.87
CA ALA A 37 -18.23 15.16 23.28
C ALA A 37 -19.52 14.36 23.58
N PRO A 38 -19.48 13.31 24.43
CA PRO A 38 -20.61 12.39 24.67
C PRO A 38 -21.92 13.07 25.07
N GLU A 39 -21.86 14.19 25.78
CA GLU A 39 -23.02 14.98 26.19
C GLU A 39 -23.83 15.54 25.00
N ASN A 40 -23.22 15.61 23.81
CA ASN A 40 -23.87 16.08 22.58
C ASN A 40 -24.44 14.95 21.72
N LEU A 41 -24.33 13.69 22.14
CA LEU A 41 -24.73 12.52 21.35
C LEU A 41 -26.19 12.59 20.89
N GLY A 42 -27.09 13.10 21.74
CA GLY A 42 -28.50 13.27 21.40
C GLY A 42 -28.72 14.30 20.27
N ALA A 43 -28.04 15.44 20.35
CA ALA A 43 -28.14 16.48 19.33
C ALA A 43 -27.52 16.03 17.99
N ALA A 44 -26.40 15.31 18.05
CA ALA A 44 -25.77 14.74 16.86
C ALA A 44 -26.60 13.61 16.23
N SER A 45 -27.31 12.81 17.03
CA SER A 45 -28.28 11.83 16.53
C SER A 45 -29.43 12.50 15.75
N ILE A 46 -29.88 13.67 16.22
CA ILE A 46 -30.89 14.48 15.52
C ILE A 46 -30.31 15.05 14.21
N ALA A 47 -29.10 15.61 14.24
CA ALA A 47 -28.44 16.16 13.05
C ALA A 47 -28.16 15.09 11.99
N PHE A 48 -27.72 13.90 12.41
CA PHE A 48 -27.55 12.75 11.54
C PHE A 48 -28.88 12.08 11.15
N GLY A 49 -30.00 12.42 11.80
CA GLY A 49 -31.32 11.80 11.60
C GLY A 49 -31.34 10.28 11.85
N SER A 50 -30.43 9.78 12.68
CA SER A 50 -30.41 8.40 13.18
C SER A 50 -29.73 8.39 14.56
N GLU A 51 -30.19 7.50 15.44
CA GLU A 51 -29.56 7.29 16.74
C GLU A 51 -28.08 6.91 16.57
N LEU A 52 -27.20 7.56 17.33
CA LEU A 52 -25.79 7.20 17.40
C LEU A 52 -25.56 6.28 18.61
N PRO A 53 -24.88 5.13 18.43
CA PRO A 53 -24.66 4.19 19.53
C PRO A 53 -23.73 4.79 20.58
N ALA A 54 -24.06 4.62 21.87
CA ALA A 54 -23.22 5.11 22.98
C ALA A 54 -22.14 4.12 23.44
N THR A 55 -22.19 2.87 22.95
CA THR A 55 -21.26 1.80 23.34
C THR A 55 -20.23 1.58 22.25
N ILE A 56 -18.95 1.61 22.60
CA ILE A 56 -17.83 1.35 21.66
C ILE A 56 -18.04 -0.02 20.97
N GLY A 57 -17.95 -0.02 19.65
CA GLY A 57 -18.16 -1.20 18.80
C GLY A 57 -19.62 -1.50 18.49
N ALA A 58 -20.58 -0.80 19.09
CA ALA A 58 -21.99 -0.95 18.75
C ALA A 58 -22.33 -0.20 17.46
N THR A 59 -23.29 -0.77 16.73
CA THR A 59 -23.82 -0.20 15.49
C THR A 59 -25.30 0.10 15.62
N THR A 60 -25.76 1.18 15.01
CA THR A 60 -27.18 1.45 14.78
C THR A 60 -27.45 1.55 13.29
N THR A 61 -28.66 1.18 12.89
CA THR A 61 -29.13 1.28 11.51
C THR A 61 -30.54 1.85 11.50
N SER A 62 -30.76 2.92 10.75
CA SER A 62 -32.07 3.54 10.53
C SER A 62 -32.26 3.80 9.05
N GLY A 63 -33.13 3.01 8.40
CA GLY A 63 -33.27 3.02 6.95
C GLY A 63 -31.93 2.71 6.26
N LYS A 64 -31.43 3.66 5.46
CA LYS A 64 -30.13 3.57 4.76
C LYS A 64 -28.98 4.25 5.51
N ARG A 65 -29.26 4.80 6.70
CA ARG A 65 -28.23 5.40 7.56
C ARG A 65 -27.71 4.38 8.55
N GLN A 66 -26.40 4.37 8.76
CA GLN A 66 -25.74 3.52 9.76
C GLN A 66 -24.77 4.36 10.57
N ALA A 67 -24.61 4.02 11.84
CA ALA A 67 -23.58 4.60 12.68
C ALA A 67 -22.86 3.52 13.48
N LEU A 68 -21.55 3.68 13.64
CA LEU A 68 -20.66 2.84 14.43
C LEU A 68 -19.94 3.73 15.45
N CYS A 69 -20.01 3.37 16.72
CA CYS A 69 -19.22 4.02 17.77
C CYS A 69 -17.81 3.43 17.77
N LEU A 70 -16.81 4.25 17.47
CA LEU A 70 -15.40 3.86 17.42
C LEU A 70 -14.69 4.12 18.75
N GLY A 71 -15.14 5.13 19.48
CA GLY A 71 -14.53 5.59 20.73
C GLY A 71 -15.52 6.37 21.58
N PRO A 72 -15.12 6.81 22.80
CA PRO A 72 -15.99 7.54 23.71
C PRO A 72 -16.52 8.86 23.11
N ASP A 73 -15.80 9.44 22.16
CA ASP A 73 -16.09 10.70 21.49
C ASP A 73 -16.00 10.61 19.95
N GLU A 74 -16.02 9.39 19.39
CA GLU A 74 -15.80 9.14 17.96
C GLU A 74 -16.84 8.19 17.34
N TRP A 75 -17.41 8.60 16.21
CA TRP A 75 -18.37 7.82 15.42
C TRP A 75 -18.03 7.82 13.93
N GLN A 76 -18.34 6.70 13.29
CA GLN A 76 -18.34 6.57 11.85
C GLN A 76 -19.78 6.44 11.36
N LEU A 77 -20.17 7.33 10.45
CA LEU A 77 -21.54 7.46 9.96
C LEU A 77 -21.59 7.14 8.47
N TYR A 78 -22.64 6.47 8.04
CA TYR A 78 -22.91 6.13 6.64
C TYR A 78 -24.30 6.61 6.26
N ALA A 79 -24.45 7.27 5.11
CA ALA A 79 -25.75 7.68 4.58
C ALA A 79 -25.74 7.65 3.04
N PRO A 80 -26.90 7.62 2.37
CA PRO A 80 -26.96 7.73 0.92
C PRO A 80 -26.28 9.01 0.41
N ILE A 81 -25.57 8.93 -0.71
CA ILE A 81 -24.84 10.07 -1.27
C ILE A 81 -25.74 11.29 -1.55
N ALA A 82 -27.00 11.05 -1.93
CA ALA A 82 -27.99 12.09 -2.17
C ALA A 82 -28.35 12.90 -0.91
N GLU A 83 -28.07 12.35 0.28
CA GLU A 83 -28.35 12.98 1.57
C GLU A 83 -27.13 13.73 2.13
N SER A 84 -25.95 13.61 1.52
CA SER A 84 -24.68 14.12 2.05
C SER A 84 -24.74 15.62 2.37
N THR A 85 -25.16 16.42 1.40
CA THR A 85 -25.25 17.88 1.53
C THR A 85 -26.26 18.30 2.61
N ALA A 86 -27.36 17.56 2.77
CA ALA A 86 -28.36 17.84 3.81
C ALA A 86 -27.81 17.49 5.20
N ILE A 87 -27.07 16.39 5.32
CA ILE A 87 -26.41 15.96 6.56
C ILE A 87 -25.31 16.96 6.95
N GLU A 88 -24.47 17.38 6.00
CA GLU A 88 -23.46 18.42 6.19
C GLU A 88 -24.08 19.72 6.68
N ALA A 89 -25.19 20.17 6.06
CA ALA A 89 -25.89 21.38 6.46
C ALA A 89 -26.52 21.27 7.86
N ALA A 90 -27.12 20.11 8.19
CA ALA A 90 -27.71 19.85 9.50
C ALA A 90 -26.64 19.85 10.61
N PHE A 91 -25.51 19.21 10.33
CA PHE A 91 -24.37 19.23 11.22
C PHE A 91 -23.76 20.64 11.34
N ALA A 92 -23.57 21.38 10.25
CA ALA A 92 -23.11 22.78 10.28
C ALA A 92 -24.01 23.69 11.13
N ALA A 93 -25.33 23.48 11.12
CA ALA A 93 -26.26 24.20 11.99
C ALA A 93 -26.09 23.82 13.47
N PHE A 94 -25.95 22.52 13.77
CA PHE A 94 -25.65 22.03 15.13
C PHE A 94 -24.31 22.59 15.67
N TYR A 95 -23.33 22.68 14.79
CA TYR A 95 -21.95 23.10 15.03
C TYR A 95 -21.73 24.56 15.38
N THR A 96 -22.73 25.41 15.17
CA THR A 96 -22.63 26.83 15.53
C THR A 96 -22.50 27.02 17.06
N ASN A 97 -22.86 26.03 17.87
CA ASN A 97 -22.95 26.15 19.34
C ASN A 97 -22.11 25.14 20.14
N CYS A 98 -21.21 24.37 19.51
CA CYS A 98 -20.43 23.34 20.22
C CYS A 98 -19.09 23.06 19.52
N PRO A 99 -17.97 22.80 20.24
CA PRO A 99 -16.74 22.30 19.64
C PRO A 99 -16.91 20.86 19.12
N HIS A 100 -16.50 20.62 17.87
CA HIS A 100 -16.69 19.35 17.16
C HIS A 100 -15.72 19.25 15.98
N SER A 101 -15.64 18.07 15.36
CA SER A 101 -15.09 17.90 14.02
C SER A 101 -15.97 16.97 13.19
N LEU A 102 -16.37 17.41 11.99
CA LEU A 102 -16.92 16.54 10.95
C LEU A 102 -15.92 16.51 9.81
N VAL A 103 -15.42 15.32 9.50
CA VAL A 103 -14.69 15.10 8.27
C VAL A 103 -15.60 14.26 7.38
N ASP A 104 -16.18 14.89 6.36
CA ASP A 104 -16.68 14.14 5.21
C ASP A 104 -15.46 13.54 4.51
N VAL A 105 -15.27 12.24 4.74
CA VAL A 105 -14.36 11.45 3.93
C VAL A 105 -15.24 10.81 2.89
N GLY A 106 -15.54 11.58 1.84
CA GLY A 106 -16.20 11.09 0.65
C GLY A 106 -15.48 9.86 0.15
N HIS A 107 -16.02 8.70 0.46
CA HIS A 107 -15.49 7.43 0.05
C HIS A 107 -15.90 7.19 -1.38
N ARG A 108 -15.05 7.65 -2.29
CA ARG A 108 -14.66 6.75 -3.37
C ARG A 108 -13.47 5.97 -2.87
N GLU A 109 -13.69 4.78 -2.32
CA GLU A 109 -12.75 3.67 -2.62
C GLU A 109 -12.94 3.32 -4.10
N ILE A 110 -12.58 4.27 -4.96
CA ILE A 110 -12.31 4.02 -6.34
C ILE A 110 -10.91 4.56 -6.54
N GLY A 111 -9.93 3.72 -6.21
CA GLY A 111 -8.73 3.71 -7.03
C GLY A 111 -9.20 3.36 -8.44
N ILE A 112 -9.50 4.38 -9.26
CA ILE A 112 -9.66 4.16 -10.69
C ILE A 112 -8.24 3.81 -11.16
N ALA A 113 -8.01 2.51 -11.33
CA ALA A 113 -6.96 2.07 -12.24
C ALA A 113 -7.37 2.57 -13.62
N ILE A 114 -6.77 3.69 -14.02
CA ILE A 114 -6.88 4.19 -15.38
C ILE A 114 -6.06 3.22 -16.23
N GLU A 115 -6.74 2.28 -16.88
CA GLU A 115 -6.16 1.50 -17.97
C GLU A 115 -6.00 2.44 -19.18
N GLY A 116 -4.85 3.12 -19.23
CA GLY A 116 -4.45 3.98 -20.33
C GLY A 116 -5.14 5.36 -20.39
N GLN A 117 -4.60 6.21 -21.25
CA GLN A 117 -5.04 7.60 -21.48
C GLN A 117 -6.55 7.74 -21.74
N GLN A 118 -7.18 6.77 -22.38
CA GLN A 118 -8.60 6.81 -22.74
C GLN A 118 -9.53 6.96 -21.53
N ARG A 119 -9.27 6.26 -20.43
CA ARG A 119 -10.12 6.37 -19.23
C ARG A 119 -10.00 7.73 -18.55
N ALA A 120 -8.81 8.35 -18.59
CA ALA A 120 -8.64 9.71 -18.09
C ALA A 120 -9.47 10.70 -18.91
N LEU A 121 -9.47 10.55 -20.24
CA LEU A 121 -10.25 11.40 -21.14
C LEU A 121 -11.77 11.27 -20.92
N GLU A 122 -12.24 10.04 -20.67
CA GLU A 122 -13.65 9.74 -20.40
C GLU A 122 -14.11 10.30 -19.04
N THR A 123 -13.31 10.11 -18.00
CA THR A 123 -13.72 10.39 -16.61
C THR A 123 -13.31 11.77 -16.11
N LYS A 124 -12.34 12.41 -16.76
CA LYS A 124 -11.76 13.72 -16.40
C LYS A 124 -11.52 13.83 -14.89
N PRO A 125 -10.67 12.97 -14.32
CA PRO A 125 -10.44 12.95 -12.88
C PRO A 125 -9.82 14.27 -12.42
N LYS A 126 -10.04 14.64 -11.16
CA LYS A 126 -9.37 15.80 -10.56
C LYS A 126 -7.92 15.49 -10.13
N LEU A 127 -7.60 14.21 -9.94
CA LEU A 127 -6.30 13.74 -9.47
C LEU A 127 -5.95 12.42 -10.15
N ILE A 128 -4.73 12.32 -10.65
CA ILE A 128 -4.09 11.09 -11.12
C ILE A 128 -2.97 10.76 -10.14
N ILE A 129 -2.90 9.51 -9.69
CA ILE A 129 -1.85 9.01 -8.80
C ILE A 129 -0.94 8.07 -9.58
N ALA A 130 0.36 8.34 -9.58
CA ALA A 130 1.38 7.46 -10.11
C ALA A 130 2.28 6.98 -8.97
N GLY A 131 2.58 5.69 -8.92
CA GLY A 131 3.30 5.09 -7.80
C GLY A 131 2.90 3.64 -7.66
N ALA A 132 3.72 2.85 -6.97
CA ALA A 132 3.44 1.42 -6.82
C ALA A 132 4.14 0.81 -5.62
N SER A 133 3.47 -0.18 -5.04
CA SER A 133 4.03 -1.06 -4.01
C SER A 133 4.75 -2.29 -4.59
N ALA A 134 4.32 -2.77 -5.76
CA ALA A 134 4.79 -4.02 -6.35
C ALA A 134 4.91 -3.91 -7.89
N TYR A 135 5.68 -2.94 -8.37
CA TYR A 135 5.94 -2.75 -9.81
C TYR A 135 7.46 -2.76 -10.06
N PRO A 136 8.00 -3.75 -10.79
CA PRO A 136 9.44 -3.93 -10.92
C PRO A 136 10.11 -3.01 -11.95
N ARG A 137 9.37 -2.13 -12.64
CA ARG A 137 9.88 -1.32 -13.77
C ARG A 137 9.89 0.17 -13.46
N ALA A 138 10.69 0.90 -14.22
CA ALA A 138 10.68 2.35 -14.19
C ALA A 138 9.30 2.90 -14.60
N ILE A 139 8.82 3.92 -13.88
CA ILE A 139 7.55 4.59 -14.18
C ILE A 139 7.84 5.82 -15.04
N ASP A 140 7.15 5.95 -16.17
CA ASP A 140 7.24 7.14 -17.04
C ASP A 140 6.37 8.29 -16.47
N PHE A 141 6.94 9.04 -15.52
CA PHE A 141 6.25 10.18 -14.92
C PHE A 141 5.94 11.30 -15.92
N ALA A 142 6.71 11.43 -17.00
CA ALA A 142 6.44 12.42 -18.04
C ALA A 142 5.17 12.04 -18.83
N ALA A 143 4.93 10.75 -19.09
CA ALA A 143 3.68 10.29 -19.69
C ALA A 143 2.48 10.57 -18.79
N PHE A 144 2.58 10.26 -17.50
CA PHE A 144 1.52 10.60 -16.54
C PHE A 144 1.23 12.10 -16.53
N ARG A 145 2.28 12.94 -16.60
CA ARG A 145 2.11 14.39 -16.64
C ARG A 145 1.38 14.85 -17.90
N ARG A 146 1.73 14.34 -19.08
CA ARG A 146 1.01 14.66 -20.33
C ARG A 146 -0.49 14.36 -20.21
N ILE A 147 -0.85 13.20 -19.69
CA ILE A 147 -2.26 12.80 -19.50
C ILE A 147 -2.95 13.71 -18.49
N SER A 148 -2.27 14.02 -17.38
CA SER A 148 -2.77 14.93 -16.33
C SER A 148 -3.11 16.31 -16.90
N ASP A 149 -2.20 16.89 -17.70
CA ASP A 149 -2.40 18.20 -18.32
C ASP A 149 -3.56 18.17 -19.32
N GLU A 150 -3.66 17.11 -20.13
CA GLU A 150 -4.70 16.96 -21.16
C GLU A 150 -6.12 16.95 -20.56
N VAL A 151 -6.30 16.35 -19.39
CA VAL A 151 -7.60 16.25 -18.72
C VAL A 151 -7.84 17.32 -17.64
N GLY A 152 -6.83 18.16 -17.38
CA GLY A 152 -6.87 19.18 -16.33
C GLY A 152 -6.85 18.60 -14.90
N ALA A 153 -6.23 17.43 -14.71
CA ALA A 153 -6.03 16.82 -13.39
C ALA A 153 -4.75 17.32 -12.72
N TYR A 154 -4.69 17.20 -11.39
CA TYR A 154 -3.41 17.16 -10.68
C TYR A 154 -2.73 15.80 -10.84
N LEU A 155 -1.40 15.81 -10.84
CA LEU A 155 -0.57 14.61 -10.78
C LEU A 155 0.09 14.51 -9.42
N MET A 156 -0.26 13.47 -8.68
CA MET A 156 0.42 13.06 -7.46
C MET A 156 1.30 11.85 -7.73
N VAL A 157 2.57 11.92 -7.35
CA VAL A 157 3.45 10.75 -7.37
C VAL A 157 3.69 10.25 -5.94
N ASP A 158 3.35 9.00 -5.65
CA ASP A 158 3.83 8.32 -4.44
C ASP A 158 5.09 7.51 -4.77
N MET A 159 6.25 8.03 -4.34
CA MET A 159 7.54 7.39 -4.57
C MET A 159 8.02 6.56 -3.37
N ALA A 160 7.17 6.22 -2.40
CA ALA A 160 7.56 5.59 -1.14
C ALA A 160 8.54 4.42 -1.29
N HIS A 161 8.31 3.52 -2.25
CA HIS A 161 9.18 2.37 -2.51
C HIS A 161 10.48 2.74 -3.23
N TYR A 162 10.49 3.81 -4.03
CA TYR A 162 11.60 4.19 -4.91
C TYR A 162 12.45 5.35 -4.36
N ALA A 163 12.04 5.99 -3.26
CA ALA A 163 12.61 7.24 -2.78
C ALA A 163 14.14 7.24 -2.59
N GLY A 164 14.73 6.15 -2.10
CA GLY A 164 16.18 6.04 -1.99
C GLY A 164 16.88 5.96 -3.35
N LEU A 165 16.28 5.27 -4.32
CA LEU A 165 16.83 5.16 -5.67
C LEU A 165 16.67 6.48 -6.44
N VAL A 166 15.56 7.20 -6.22
CA VAL A 166 15.36 8.56 -6.72
C VAL A 166 16.42 9.50 -6.15
N ALA A 167 16.61 9.50 -4.82
CA ALA A 167 17.64 10.34 -4.17
C ALA A 167 19.07 10.04 -4.67
N ALA A 168 19.35 8.78 -5.04
CA ALA A 168 20.63 8.37 -5.62
C ALA A 168 20.78 8.70 -7.13
N GLY A 169 19.72 9.19 -7.79
CA GLY A 169 19.69 9.41 -9.23
C GLY A 169 19.74 8.12 -10.06
N LEU A 170 19.20 7.01 -9.52
CA LEU A 170 19.17 5.69 -10.14
C LEU A 170 17.75 5.21 -10.50
N TYR A 171 16.77 6.09 -10.33
CA TYR A 171 15.37 5.90 -10.73
C TYR A 171 14.83 7.23 -11.28
N PRO A 172 13.83 7.23 -12.19
CA PRO A 172 13.27 8.48 -12.70
C PRO A 172 12.88 9.46 -11.59
N ASP A 173 13.24 10.73 -11.76
CA ASP A 173 12.88 11.79 -10.83
C ASP A 173 11.45 12.27 -11.10
N PRO A 174 10.51 12.15 -10.13
CA PRO A 174 9.16 12.62 -10.32
C PRO A 174 8.99 14.14 -10.13
N LEU A 175 9.92 14.83 -9.47
CA LEU A 175 9.76 16.25 -9.10
C LEU A 175 9.60 17.21 -10.29
N PRO A 176 10.26 17.01 -11.44
CA PRO A 176 10.03 17.85 -12.62
C PRO A 176 8.65 17.66 -13.27
N HIS A 177 7.94 16.58 -12.94
CA HIS A 177 6.72 16.17 -13.62
C HIS A 177 5.48 16.33 -12.74
N ALA A 178 5.56 15.90 -11.48
CA ALA A 178 4.44 15.86 -10.56
C ALA A 178 4.07 17.23 -9.99
N HIS A 179 2.79 17.44 -9.73
CA HIS A 179 2.31 18.60 -8.98
C HIS A 179 2.59 18.42 -7.48
N VAL A 180 2.51 17.17 -6.99
CA VAL A 180 2.87 16.79 -5.62
C VAL A 180 3.55 15.43 -5.63
N VAL A 181 4.58 15.27 -4.80
CA VAL A 181 5.25 13.99 -4.56
C VAL A 181 5.11 13.64 -3.09
N THR A 182 4.55 12.47 -2.79
CA THR A 182 4.54 11.91 -1.43
C THR A 182 5.55 10.78 -1.31
N THR A 183 6.02 10.56 -0.09
CA THR A 183 6.90 9.43 0.18
C THR A 183 6.92 9.04 1.64
N THR A 184 7.28 7.78 1.90
CA THR A 184 7.73 7.33 3.21
C THR A 184 9.25 7.41 3.34
N THR A 185 9.75 7.61 4.55
CA THR A 185 11.19 7.78 4.80
C THR A 185 11.95 6.50 5.17
N HIS A 186 11.26 5.38 5.45
CA HIS A 186 11.88 4.17 6.04
C HIS A 186 12.21 3.03 5.07
N LYS A 187 11.81 3.12 3.80
CA LYS A 187 12.00 2.03 2.83
C LYS A 187 13.40 2.11 2.21
N THR A 188 13.50 2.32 0.91
CA THR A 188 14.77 2.45 0.20
C THR A 188 15.58 3.66 0.65
N LEU A 189 14.93 4.68 1.23
CA LEU A 189 15.58 5.87 1.80
C LEU A 189 16.23 5.62 3.18
N ARG A 190 15.98 4.46 3.81
CA ARG A 190 16.65 3.99 5.04
C ARG A 190 16.58 4.93 6.26
N GLY A 191 15.59 5.81 6.30
CA GLY A 191 15.32 6.71 7.43
C GLY A 191 14.33 6.13 8.46
N PRO A 192 13.86 6.96 9.40
CA PRO A 192 12.87 6.55 10.39
C PRO A 192 11.48 6.33 9.76
N ARG A 193 10.54 5.75 10.52
CA ARG A 193 9.14 5.71 10.10
C ARG A 193 8.55 7.14 10.11
N GLY A 194 8.13 7.60 8.94
CA GLY A 194 7.43 8.87 8.75
C GLY A 194 7.22 9.18 7.27
N GLY A 195 6.50 10.26 6.96
CA GLY A 195 6.21 10.70 5.59
C GLY A 195 6.80 12.07 5.24
N MET A 196 6.76 12.40 3.95
CA MET A 196 6.99 13.74 3.40
C MET A 196 6.00 14.03 2.28
N ILE A 197 5.64 15.29 2.13
CA ILE A 197 4.90 15.84 0.99
C ILE A 197 5.81 16.91 0.38
N LEU A 198 6.14 16.75 -0.90
CA LEU A 198 7.03 17.62 -1.65
C LEU A 198 6.23 18.25 -2.80
N THR A 199 6.49 19.51 -3.10
CA THR A 199 5.92 20.20 -4.26
C THR A 199 6.82 21.36 -4.65
N ASN A 200 6.87 21.66 -5.95
CA ASN A 200 7.53 22.85 -6.49
C ASN A 200 6.56 24.06 -6.61
N ASP A 201 5.30 23.90 -6.19
CA ASP A 201 4.26 24.94 -6.24
C ASP A 201 4.01 25.51 -4.83
N GLU A 202 4.33 26.78 -4.62
CA GLU A 202 4.13 27.46 -3.32
C GLU A 202 2.66 27.54 -2.89
N THR A 203 1.73 27.61 -3.85
CA THR A 203 0.29 27.65 -3.57
C THR A 203 -0.17 26.31 -3.03
N LEU A 204 0.29 25.21 -3.63
CA LEU A 204 0.05 23.87 -3.10
C LEU A 204 0.76 23.64 -1.77
N ALA A 205 1.99 24.13 -1.60
CA ALA A 205 2.74 24.01 -0.35
C ALA A 205 1.97 24.63 0.83
N LYS A 206 1.38 25.82 0.65
CA LYS A 206 0.55 26.46 1.68
C LYS A 206 -0.67 25.61 2.03
N LYS A 207 -1.36 25.04 1.03
CA LYS A 207 -2.53 24.16 1.23
C LYS A 207 -2.13 22.88 1.99
N PHE A 208 -1.03 22.25 1.62
CA PHE A 208 -0.54 21.04 2.29
C PHE A 208 -0.09 21.32 3.73
N ASN A 209 0.61 22.43 3.96
CA ASN A 209 1.00 22.83 5.32
C ASN A 209 -0.24 23.00 6.19
N SER A 210 -1.24 23.76 5.76
CA SER A 210 -2.49 23.94 6.50
C SER A 210 -3.26 22.63 6.71
N ALA A 211 -3.26 21.74 5.71
CA ALA A 211 -3.90 20.43 5.80
C ALA A 211 -3.19 19.51 6.82
N VAL A 212 -1.86 19.58 6.93
CA VAL A 212 -1.12 18.85 7.97
C VAL A 212 -1.37 19.48 9.33
N PHE A 213 -1.12 20.78 9.47
CA PHE A 213 -1.35 21.54 10.70
C PHE A 213 -1.91 22.93 10.35
N PRO A 214 -3.02 23.37 10.96
CA PRO A 214 -3.75 22.74 12.07
C PRO A 214 -4.78 21.69 11.63
N GLY A 215 -4.79 21.26 10.36
CA GLY A 215 -5.84 20.40 9.80
C GLY A 215 -5.95 19.01 10.43
N ASN A 216 -4.96 18.14 10.21
CA ASN A 216 -5.04 16.72 10.57
C ASN A 216 -4.16 16.31 11.75
N GLN A 217 -3.11 17.07 12.04
CA GLN A 217 -2.12 16.74 13.06
C GLN A 217 -1.94 17.91 14.02
N GLY A 218 -1.55 17.58 15.27
CA GLY A 218 -1.17 18.53 16.30
C GLY A 218 0.35 18.76 16.34
N GLY A 219 0.97 18.52 17.50
CA GLY A 219 2.40 18.74 17.70
C GLY A 219 3.28 17.79 16.85
N PRO A 220 4.31 18.30 16.16
CA PRO A 220 5.20 17.48 15.34
C PRO A 220 6.10 16.58 16.21
N LEU A 221 6.38 15.37 15.73
CA LEU A 221 7.34 14.46 16.36
C LEU A 221 8.78 14.89 16.05
N MET A 222 9.32 15.85 16.81
CA MET A 222 10.63 16.45 16.56
C MET A 222 11.79 15.42 16.56
N HIS A 223 11.70 14.36 17.36
CA HIS A 223 12.67 13.26 17.35
C HIS A 223 12.67 12.49 16.01
N VAL A 224 11.50 12.29 15.40
CA VAL A 224 11.39 11.69 14.05
C VAL A 224 11.92 12.66 12.99
N ILE A 225 11.67 13.96 13.13
CA ILE A 225 12.20 14.98 12.20
C ILE A 225 13.73 15.03 12.27
N ALA A 226 14.32 14.98 13.46
CA ALA A 226 15.76 14.90 13.64
C ALA A 226 16.34 13.64 12.99
N ALA A 227 15.71 12.47 13.20
CA ALA A 227 16.14 11.22 12.57
C ALA A 227 16.01 11.25 11.03
N LYS A 228 15.00 11.94 10.47
CA LYS A 228 14.90 12.17 9.02
C LYS A 228 16.07 12.99 8.50
N ALA A 229 16.44 14.06 9.21
CA ALA A 229 17.58 14.90 8.83
C ALA A 229 18.89 14.10 8.77
N VAL A 230 19.12 13.20 9.73
CA VAL A 230 20.26 12.27 9.69
C VAL A 230 20.21 11.38 8.45
N ALA A 231 19.07 10.75 8.16
CA ALA A 231 18.91 9.90 6.99
C ALA A 231 19.10 10.65 5.66
N PHE A 232 18.68 11.90 5.56
CA PHE A 232 18.92 12.73 4.37
C PHE A 232 20.40 13.11 4.24
N GLY A 233 21.06 13.40 5.35
CA GLY A 233 22.51 13.59 5.39
C GLY A 233 23.27 12.35 4.89
N GLU A 234 22.82 11.14 5.25
CA GLU A 234 23.36 9.90 4.68
C GLU A 234 23.08 9.78 3.18
N ALA A 235 21.84 10.07 2.75
CA ALA A 235 21.42 9.94 1.36
C ALA A 235 22.20 10.87 0.40
N LEU A 236 22.69 12.01 0.90
CA LEU A 236 23.52 12.95 0.14
C LEU A 236 24.97 12.49 -0.04
N ARG A 237 25.42 11.44 0.66
CA ARG A 237 26.81 10.96 0.58
C ARG A 237 27.01 10.09 -0.67
N PRO A 238 28.21 10.13 -1.30
CA PRO A 238 28.53 9.27 -2.44
C PRO A 238 28.29 7.78 -2.20
N ASP A 239 28.61 7.30 -0.99
CA ASP A 239 28.44 5.89 -0.61
C ASP A 239 26.98 5.43 -0.65
N PHE A 240 26.01 6.35 -0.46
CA PHE A 240 24.59 6.01 -0.58
C PHE A 240 24.20 5.72 -2.03
N LYS A 241 24.78 6.44 -3.00
CA LYS A 241 24.58 6.14 -4.42
C LYS A 241 25.19 4.79 -4.79
N ALA A 242 26.37 4.47 -4.26
CA ALA A 242 26.99 3.15 -4.44
C ALA A 242 26.10 2.04 -3.84
N TYR A 243 25.60 2.24 -2.61
CA TYR A 243 24.64 1.35 -1.97
C TYR A 243 23.37 1.14 -2.82
N ALA A 244 22.75 2.22 -3.30
CA ALA A 244 21.54 2.13 -4.12
C ALA A 244 21.80 1.41 -5.46
N GLY A 245 22.98 1.59 -6.05
CA GLY A 245 23.43 0.82 -7.21
C GLY A 245 23.51 -0.68 -6.91
N GLN A 246 24.11 -1.04 -5.77
CA GLN A 246 24.18 -2.43 -5.31
C GLN A 246 22.80 -3.02 -5.05
N VAL A 247 21.84 -2.25 -4.52
CA VAL A 247 20.45 -2.70 -4.32
C VAL A 247 19.83 -3.15 -5.64
N VAL A 248 19.99 -2.37 -6.71
CA VAL A 248 19.46 -2.71 -8.04
C VAL A 248 20.21 -3.89 -8.65
N ALA A 249 21.54 -3.93 -8.55
CA ALA A 249 22.36 -5.06 -9.04
C ALA A 249 21.97 -6.37 -8.36
N ASN A 250 21.78 -6.35 -7.05
CA ASN A 250 21.32 -7.48 -6.25
C ASN A 250 19.91 -7.95 -6.68
N ALA A 251 18.99 -7.02 -6.98
CA ALA A 251 17.65 -7.36 -7.43
C ALA A 251 17.67 -8.05 -8.79
N ARG A 252 18.53 -7.59 -9.71
CA ARG A 252 18.75 -8.24 -11.01
C ARG A 252 19.35 -9.63 -10.87
N ALA A 253 20.39 -9.80 -10.04
CA ALA A 253 21.01 -11.10 -9.80
C ALA A 253 20.03 -12.11 -9.18
N LEU A 254 19.17 -11.66 -8.26
CA LEU A 254 18.08 -12.48 -7.72
C LEU A 254 17.09 -12.87 -8.82
N SER A 255 16.62 -11.90 -9.61
CA SER A 255 15.69 -12.13 -10.72
C SER A 255 16.23 -13.16 -11.72
N GLU A 256 17.47 -13.00 -12.18
CA GLU A 256 18.14 -13.91 -13.12
C GLU A 256 18.23 -15.34 -12.58
N THR A 257 18.53 -15.48 -11.29
CA THR A 257 18.61 -16.78 -10.62
C THR A 257 17.26 -17.48 -10.59
N LEU A 258 16.20 -16.75 -10.22
CA LEU A 258 14.85 -17.31 -10.14
C LEU A 258 14.32 -17.71 -11.52
N ILE A 259 14.57 -16.90 -12.54
CA ILE A 259 14.25 -17.22 -13.95
C ILE A 259 14.98 -18.50 -14.38
N SER A 260 16.28 -18.59 -14.10
CA SER A 260 17.09 -19.76 -14.45
C SER A 260 16.63 -21.03 -13.72
N GLY A 261 15.99 -20.88 -12.55
CA GLY A 261 15.38 -21.99 -11.80
C GLY A 261 13.97 -22.36 -12.24
N GLY A 262 13.44 -21.76 -13.32
CA GLY A 262 12.12 -22.09 -13.88
C GLY A 262 10.95 -21.40 -13.18
N LEU A 263 11.18 -20.30 -12.46
CA LEU A 263 10.12 -19.36 -12.10
C LEU A 263 10.00 -18.26 -13.16
N ASP A 264 8.89 -17.52 -13.14
CA ASP A 264 8.74 -16.33 -13.98
C ASP A 264 8.75 -15.07 -13.11
N ILE A 265 9.14 -13.95 -13.71
CA ILE A 265 9.19 -12.65 -13.06
C ILE A 265 8.24 -11.73 -13.82
N VAL A 266 7.31 -11.09 -13.11
CA VAL A 266 6.39 -10.14 -13.73
C VAL A 266 7.19 -9.09 -14.48
N SER A 267 6.86 -8.89 -15.77
CA SER A 267 7.57 -8.04 -16.74
C SER A 267 8.97 -8.51 -17.16
N GLY A 268 9.39 -9.73 -16.82
CA GLY A 268 10.63 -10.37 -17.26
C GLY A 268 11.92 -9.91 -16.54
N GLY A 269 11.82 -9.16 -15.44
CA GLY A 269 12.98 -8.64 -14.73
C GLY A 269 12.67 -7.43 -13.86
N THR A 270 13.71 -6.67 -13.48
CA THR A 270 13.56 -5.49 -12.62
C THR A 270 14.55 -4.36 -12.92
N ASP A 271 14.07 -3.13 -12.72
CA ASP A 271 14.83 -1.88 -12.79
C ASP A 271 14.90 -1.17 -11.43
N CYS A 272 14.41 -1.82 -10.36
CA CYS A 272 14.33 -1.24 -9.03
C CYS A 272 14.82 -2.20 -7.93
N HIS A 273 14.40 -2.00 -6.69
CA HIS A 273 14.88 -2.69 -5.49
C HIS A 273 14.19 -4.02 -5.19
N MET A 274 13.25 -4.45 -6.04
CA MET A 274 12.40 -5.61 -5.78
C MET A 274 12.19 -6.46 -7.03
N VAL A 275 11.78 -7.71 -6.81
CA VAL A 275 11.38 -8.68 -7.83
C VAL A 275 9.97 -9.18 -7.48
N LEU A 276 9.06 -9.19 -8.46
CA LEU A 276 7.71 -9.73 -8.30
C LEU A 276 7.65 -11.06 -9.03
N VAL A 277 7.62 -12.15 -8.27
CA VAL A 277 7.78 -13.51 -8.75
C VAL A 277 6.42 -14.12 -9.01
N ASP A 278 6.27 -14.74 -10.17
CA ASP A 278 5.14 -15.60 -10.53
C ASP A 278 5.50 -17.06 -10.22
N LEU A 279 4.70 -17.67 -9.34
CA LEU A 279 4.89 -19.05 -8.86
C LEU A 279 4.12 -20.09 -9.68
N ARG A 280 3.25 -19.65 -10.60
CA ARG A 280 2.43 -20.53 -11.46
C ARG A 280 3.25 -21.53 -12.29
N PRO A 281 4.46 -21.20 -12.80
CA PRO A 281 5.29 -22.19 -13.49
C PRO A 281 5.61 -23.45 -12.67
N LYS A 282 5.57 -23.34 -11.34
CA LYS A 282 5.76 -24.46 -10.40
C LYS A 282 4.47 -24.88 -9.70
N ALA A 283 3.32 -24.37 -10.13
CA ALA A 283 2.01 -24.62 -9.54
C ALA A 283 1.90 -24.34 -8.03
N VAL A 284 2.75 -23.45 -7.49
CA VAL A 284 2.77 -23.09 -6.07
C VAL A 284 1.95 -21.82 -5.82
N LYS A 285 1.24 -21.78 -4.69
CA LYS A 285 0.47 -20.59 -4.25
C LYS A 285 1.34 -19.66 -3.42
N GLY A 286 1.08 -18.36 -3.50
CA GLY A 286 1.84 -17.33 -2.79
C GLY A 286 1.78 -17.49 -1.27
N ARG A 287 0.61 -17.81 -0.71
CA ARG A 287 0.42 -18.10 0.71
C ARG A 287 1.28 -19.27 1.20
N ASP A 288 1.33 -20.35 0.42
CA ASP A 288 2.03 -21.56 0.83
C ASP A 288 3.55 -21.36 0.72
N ALA A 289 4.00 -20.68 -0.35
CA ALA A 289 5.39 -20.23 -0.50
C ALA A 289 5.83 -19.29 0.62
N GLU A 290 5.03 -18.28 0.96
CA GLU A 290 5.31 -17.35 2.06
C GLU A 290 5.55 -18.09 3.38
N GLN A 291 4.68 -19.04 3.72
CA GLN A 291 4.80 -19.80 4.97
C GLN A 291 5.99 -20.76 4.97
N ALA A 292 6.27 -21.47 3.87
CA ALA A 292 7.40 -22.39 3.80
C ALA A 292 8.74 -21.64 3.82
N LEU A 293 8.84 -20.54 3.09
CA LEU A 293 10.01 -19.68 3.09
C LEU A 293 10.25 -19.09 4.48
N GLU A 294 9.21 -18.66 5.19
CA GLU A 294 9.33 -18.18 6.57
C GLU A 294 9.91 -19.27 7.50
N ARG A 295 9.43 -20.51 7.41
CA ARG A 295 9.96 -21.66 8.18
C ARG A 295 11.43 -21.94 7.84
N ALA A 296 11.83 -21.70 6.59
CA ALA A 296 13.21 -21.79 6.12
C ALA A 296 14.07 -20.54 6.45
N GLY A 297 13.54 -19.56 7.18
CA GLY A 297 14.26 -18.33 7.57
C GLY A 297 14.33 -17.25 6.49
N LEU A 298 13.54 -17.37 5.41
CA LEU A 298 13.45 -16.44 4.30
C LEU A 298 12.13 -15.66 4.36
N THR A 299 12.15 -14.48 4.97
CA THR A 299 10.93 -13.65 5.08
C THR A 299 10.59 -12.97 3.75
N CYS A 300 9.40 -13.23 3.23
CA CYS A 300 8.83 -12.55 2.08
C CYS A 300 7.36 -12.15 2.33
N ASN A 301 6.70 -11.61 1.31
CA ASN A 301 5.25 -11.36 1.34
C ASN A 301 4.63 -12.02 0.12
N LYS A 302 3.55 -12.77 0.30
CA LYS A 302 2.67 -13.18 -0.81
C LYS A 302 2.10 -11.93 -1.47
N ASN A 303 1.98 -11.96 -2.79
CA ASN A 303 1.58 -10.79 -3.55
C ASN A 303 0.79 -11.22 -4.77
N ALA A 304 -0.32 -10.54 -5.04
CA ALA A 304 -1.05 -10.73 -6.28
C ALA A 304 -0.17 -10.35 -7.48
N ILE A 305 -0.34 -11.06 -8.58
CA ILE A 305 0.32 -10.78 -9.87
C ILE A 305 -0.72 -10.35 -10.92
N PRO A 306 -0.30 -9.82 -12.08
CA PRO A 306 -1.26 -9.52 -13.15
C PRO A 306 -2.06 -10.76 -13.56
N PHE A 307 -3.38 -10.60 -13.66
CA PHE A 307 -4.32 -11.67 -14.01
C PHE A 307 -4.21 -12.89 -13.06
N ASP A 308 -4.02 -12.62 -11.76
CA ASP A 308 -3.96 -13.66 -10.74
C ASP A 308 -5.29 -14.46 -10.68
N PRO A 309 -5.28 -15.78 -10.89
CA PRO A 309 -6.48 -16.60 -10.74
C PRO A 309 -6.89 -16.81 -9.27
N GLU A 310 -6.00 -16.50 -8.32
CA GLU A 310 -6.22 -16.74 -6.90
C GLU A 310 -6.83 -15.54 -6.17
N LYS A 311 -7.46 -15.85 -5.03
CA LYS A 311 -8.02 -14.83 -4.14
C LYS A 311 -6.91 -14.01 -3.48
N PRO A 312 -7.17 -12.75 -3.07
CA PRO A 312 -6.19 -11.91 -2.38
C PRO A 312 -5.54 -12.51 -1.13
N ALA A 313 -6.23 -13.42 -0.42
CA ALA A 313 -5.69 -14.11 0.75
C ALA A 313 -4.70 -15.25 0.39
N VAL A 314 -4.66 -15.69 -0.87
CA VAL A 314 -3.87 -16.83 -1.35
C VAL A 314 -2.78 -16.37 -2.32
N THR A 315 -3.16 -15.69 -3.41
CA THR A 315 -2.29 -15.17 -4.48
C THR A 315 -1.45 -16.23 -5.23
N SER A 316 -0.93 -15.86 -6.40
CA SER A 316 -0.05 -16.71 -7.22
C SER A 316 1.40 -16.22 -7.27
N GLY A 317 1.78 -15.25 -6.43
CA GLY A 317 3.13 -14.69 -6.44
C GLY A 317 3.67 -14.30 -5.08
N VAL A 318 4.95 -13.92 -5.07
CA VAL A 318 5.64 -13.36 -3.91
C VAL A 318 6.46 -12.15 -4.33
N ARG A 319 6.57 -11.16 -3.44
CA ARG A 319 7.39 -9.97 -3.64
C ARG A 319 8.65 -10.05 -2.78
N LEU A 320 9.80 -9.93 -3.43
CA LEU A 320 11.12 -10.03 -2.81
C LEU A 320 11.85 -8.69 -2.97
N GLY A 321 12.45 -8.17 -1.89
CA GLY A 321 13.20 -6.91 -1.91
C GLY A 321 14.65 -7.12 -1.49
N THR A 322 15.57 -6.33 -2.04
CA THR A 322 17.02 -6.51 -1.81
C THR A 322 17.64 -5.49 -0.85
N SER A 323 16.92 -4.41 -0.51
CA SER A 323 17.48 -3.29 0.28
C SER A 323 17.98 -3.69 1.66
N ALA A 324 17.26 -4.56 2.39
CA ALA A 324 17.65 -4.99 3.73
C ALA A 324 18.92 -5.85 3.72
N GLY A 325 18.99 -6.85 2.82
CA GLY A 325 20.19 -7.67 2.63
C GLY A 325 21.39 -6.85 2.17
N THR A 326 21.17 -5.88 1.27
CA THR A 326 22.23 -4.98 0.80
C THR A 326 22.75 -4.08 1.93
N THR A 327 21.86 -3.58 2.80
CA THR A 327 22.26 -2.77 3.98
C THR A 327 23.13 -3.58 4.94
N ARG A 328 22.87 -4.89 5.03
CA ARG A 328 23.65 -5.85 5.82
C ARG A 328 25.02 -6.19 5.18
N GLY A 329 25.24 -5.82 3.92
CA GLY A 329 26.48 -6.06 3.19
C GLY A 329 26.42 -7.17 2.14
N PHE A 330 25.24 -7.73 1.84
CA PHE A 330 25.10 -8.74 0.78
C PHE A 330 25.34 -8.14 -0.61
N GLY A 331 26.10 -8.86 -1.44
CA GLY A 331 26.28 -8.55 -2.87
C GLY A 331 25.55 -9.54 -3.78
N GLU A 332 25.85 -9.50 -5.08
CA GLU A 332 25.14 -10.32 -6.07
C GLU A 332 25.37 -11.81 -5.83
N LYS A 333 26.55 -12.20 -5.32
CA LYS A 333 26.85 -13.61 -4.98
C LYS A 333 25.89 -14.13 -3.92
N GLU A 334 25.65 -13.35 -2.86
CA GLU A 334 24.74 -13.71 -1.79
C GLU A 334 23.29 -13.74 -2.29
N PHE A 335 22.87 -12.80 -3.14
CA PHE A 335 21.52 -12.81 -3.72
C PHE A 335 21.28 -13.96 -4.72
N ARG A 336 22.31 -14.40 -5.45
CA ARG A 336 22.23 -15.65 -6.24
C ARG A 336 22.08 -16.87 -5.32
N ARG A 337 22.81 -16.92 -4.18
CA ARG A 337 22.62 -18.01 -3.21
C ARG A 337 21.22 -18.00 -2.62
N ILE A 338 20.71 -16.82 -2.24
CA ILE A 338 19.34 -16.66 -1.73
C ILE A 338 18.33 -17.12 -2.79
N GLY A 339 18.50 -16.75 -4.05
CA GLY A 339 17.65 -17.23 -5.15
C GLY A 339 17.63 -18.75 -5.26
N ALA A 340 18.79 -19.41 -5.18
CA ALA A 340 18.88 -20.87 -5.18
C ALA A 340 18.18 -21.51 -3.97
N LEU A 341 18.30 -20.92 -2.77
CA LEU A 341 17.61 -21.39 -1.57
C LEU A 341 16.09 -21.26 -1.68
N ILE A 342 15.60 -20.14 -2.24
CA ILE A 342 14.18 -19.94 -2.52
C ILE A 342 13.67 -21.02 -3.46
N LEU A 343 14.40 -21.29 -4.55
CA LEU A 343 14.03 -22.33 -5.52
C LEU A 343 13.92 -23.70 -4.85
N SER A 344 14.88 -24.08 -3.99
CA SER A 344 14.81 -25.36 -3.26
C SER A 344 13.53 -25.51 -2.43
N VAL A 345 13.09 -24.44 -1.75
CA VAL A 345 11.84 -24.48 -0.97
C VAL A 345 10.62 -24.53 -1.87
N VAL A 346 10.59 -23.76 -2.96
CA VAL A 346 9.45 -23.74 -3.89
C VAL A 346 9.32 -25.06 -4.65
N ASP A 347 10.44 -25.67 -5.07
CA ASP A 347 10.45 -26.99 -5.71
C ASP A 347 9.94 -28.06 -4.75
N ALA A 348 10.39 -28.04 -3.50
CA ALA A 348 9.90 -28.96 -2.49
C ALA A 348 8.39 -28.79 -2.20
N LEU A 349 7.88 -27.56 -2.24
CA LEU A 349 6.44 -27.29 -2.16
C LEU A 349 5.67 -27.83 -3.37
N ALA A 350 6.23 -27.70 -4.57
CA ALA A 350 5.62 -28.21 -5.79
C ALA A 350 5.48 -29.74 -5.76
N GLU A 351 6.43 -30.43 -5.14
CA GLU A 351 6.44 -31.89 -5.00
C GLU A 351 5.59 -32.40 -3.82
N ALA A 352 5.70 -31.77 -2.65
CA ALA A 352 5.09 -32.24 -1.40
C ALA A 352 3.72 -31.62 -1.09
N GLY A 353 3.30 -30.60 -1.85
CA GLY A 353 2.08 -29.83 -1.59
C GLY A 353 2.23 -28.83 -0.45
N GLN A 354 1.10 -28.34 0.07
CA GLN A 354 1.05 -27.22 1.03
C GLN A 354 1.86 -27.43 2.32
N GLU A 355 2.01 -28.68 2.76
CA GLU A 355 2.79 -29.01 3.97
C GLU A 355 4.30 -28.78 3.78
N GLY A 356 4.77 -28.69 2.53
CA GLY A 356 6.17 -28.51 2.19
C GLY A 356 7.03 -29.71 2.58
N ASN A 357 8.34 -29.49 2.66
CA ASN A 357 9.31 -30.50 3.05
C ASN A 357 10.19 -29.98 4.18
N ARG A 358 9.93 -30.48 5.40
CA ARG A 358 10.64 -30.03 6.61
C ARG A 358 12.15 -30.21 6.55
N ALA A 359 12.63 -31.30 5.96
CA ALA A 359 14.07 -31.52 5.84
C ALA A 359 14.74 -30.48 4.91
N VAL A 360 14.06 -30.10 3.81
CA VAL A 360 14.55 -29.03 2.92
C VAL A 360 14.53 -27.68 3.64
N GLU A 361 13.42 -27.35 4.33
CA GLU A 361 13.29 -26.11 5.10
C GLU A 361 14.37 -25.97 6.18
N GLU A 362 14.66 -27.05 6.93
CA GLU A 362 15.69 -27.06 7.98
C GLU A 362 17.10 -26.88 7.42
N ASN A 363 17.40 -27.52 6.29
CA ASN A 363 18.68 -27.36 5.60
C ASN A 363 18.85 -25.92 5.10
N VAL A 364 17.82 -25.36 4.45
CA VAL A 364 17.83 -23.96 4.01
C VAL A 364 17.99 -23.01 5.19
N LEU A 365 17.30 -23.25 6.30
CA LEU A 365 17.43 -22.44 7.51
C LEU A 365 18.85 -22.45 8.06
N ALA A 366 19.53 -23.61 8.06
CA ALA A 366 20.92 -23.71 8.49
C ALA A 366 21.86 -22.85 7.60
N GLU A 367 21.63 -22.87 6.29
CA GLU A 367 22.38 -22.06 5.33
C GLU A 367 22.09 -20.56 5.45
N VAL A 368 20.83 -20.18 5.63
CA VAL A 368 20.44 -18.78 5.88
C VAL A 368 21.13 -18.29 7.15
N ARG A 369 21.15 -19.09 8.22
CA ARG A 369 21.85 -18.75 9.47
C ARG A 369 23.35 -18.57 9.26
N ASP A 370 23.97 -19.41 8.44
CA ASP A 370 25.39 -19.27 8.11
C ASP A 370 25.69 -17.99 7.33
N LEU A 371 24.89 -17.73 6.28
CA LEU A 371 24.97 -16.49 5.53
C LEU A 371 24.79 -15.28 6.44
N CYS A 372 23.84 -15.33 7.36
CA CYS A 372 23.62 -14.28 8.34
C CYS A 372 24.83 -14.08 9.27
N ARG A 373 25.44 -15.16 9.77
CA ARG A 373 26.61 -15.07 10.67
C ARG A 373 27.82 -14.42 9.99
N ARG A 374 28.00 -14.60 8.68
CA ARG A 374 29.08 -13.96 7.91
C ARG A 374 28.91 -12.45 7.73
N PHE A 375 27.70 -11.91 7.93
CA PHE A 375 27.39 -10.49 7.80
C PHE A 375 26.58 -10.01 9.02
N PRO A 376 27.20 -9.76 10.18
CA PRO A 376 26.48 -9.33 11.38
C PRO A 376 25.89 -7.91 11.22
N ILE A 377 24.73 -7.65 11.84
CA ILE A 377 24.03 -6.35 11.77
C ILE A 377 24.61 -5.34 12.78
N TYR A 378 25.02 -5.81 13.95
CA TYR A 378 25.65 -5.01 15.00
C TYR A 378 27.04 -5.60 15.27
N GLN A 379 28.05 -4.75 15.39
CA GLN A 379 29.39 -5.11 15.84
C GLN A 379 29.63 -4.54 17.24
#